data_AF-A0A916M0A9-F1
#
_entry.id   AF-A0A916M0A9-F1
#
_cell.length_a   1.000
_cell.length_b   1.000
_cell.length_c   1.000
_cell.angle_alpha   90.00
_cell.angle_beta   90.00
_cell.angle_gamma   90.00
#
_symmetry.space_group_name_H-M   'P 1'
#
loop_
_entity.id
_entity.type
_entity.pdbx_description
1 polymer ?
#
loop_
_entity_poly.entity_id
_entity_poly.type
_entity_poly.pdbx_seq_one_letter_code
_entity_poly.pdbx_strand_id
1 'polypeptide(L)'
;MTATSPWIELSVPERRSLRLRLPAGIGSVLFGVLLAALALSALRVRATDLRYRHADAMKLEQQLLDEKRRLEVEVQSLKDPMRLQQIAREQGFATPERIVRLPLRLASR
;
A
#
# COMPACT_ATOMS: atom_id res chain seq x y z
N MET A 1 -6.46 66.05 -65.63
CA MET A 1 -7.59 65.86 -64.71
C MET A 1 -7.24 64.71 -63.77
N THR A 2 -7.39 65.01 -62.49
CA THR A 2 -7.13 64.25 -61.24
C THR A 2 -7.18 62.71 -61.27
N ALA A 3 -6.12 62.07 -60.77
CA ALA A 3 -6.20 60.74 -60.15
C ALA A 3 -5.12 60.62 -59.05
N THR A 4 -5.33 61.28 -57.93
CA THR A 4 -4.57 61.08 -56.69
C THR A 4 -5.38 60.13 -55.81
N SER A 5 -5.06 58.84 -55.86
CA SER A 5 -5.60 57.84 -54.94
C SER A 5 -4.69 57.71 -53.71
N PRO A 6 -5.22 57.86 -52.47
CA PRO A 6 -4.45 57.79 -51.24
C PRO A 6 -4.38 56.34 -50.79
N TRP A 7 -3.48 55.55 -51.40
CA TRP A 7 -3.23 54.21 -50.90
C TRP A 7 -2.36 54.33 -49.66
N ILE A 8 -3.05 54.14 -48.53
CA ILE A 8 -2.50 54.02 -47.18
C ILE A 8 -1.38 52.98 -47.25
N GLU A 9 -0.16 53.47 -47.11
CA GLU A 9 1.04 52.68 -46.90
C GLU A 9 0.90 52.03 -45.51
N LEU A 10 0.23 50.88 -45.47
CA LEU A 10 0.26 49.98 -44.32
C LEU A 10 1.71 49.52 -44.17
N SER A 11 2.47 50.30 -43.41
CA SER A 11 3.79 49.93 -42.94
C SER A 11 3.61 48.66 -42.09
N VAL A 12 3.84 47.52 -42.72
CA VAL A 12 3.90 46.23 -42.04
C VAL A 12 4.94 46.40 -40.93
N PRO A 13 4.56 46.32 -39.63
CA PRO A 13 5.53 46.43 -38.57
C PRO A 13 6.49 45.26 -38.75
N GLU A 14 7.70 45.60 -39.16
CA GLU A 14 8.80 44.68 -39.31
C GLU A 14 8.94 43.97 -37.97
N ARG A 15 8.53 42.69 -37.93
CA ARG A 15 8.68 41.86 -36.73
C ARG A 15 10.18 41.80 -36.48
N ARG A 16 10.69 42.69 -35.62
CA ARG A 16 12.00 42.57 -35.02
C ARG A 16 12.01 41.22 -34.34
N SER A 17 12.51 40.22 -35.06
CA SER A 17 12.99 39.00 -34.48
C SER A 17 14.10 39.45 -33.55
N LEU A 18 13.74 39.70 -32.29
CA LEU A 18 14.67 39.78 -31.19
C LEU A 18 15.37 38.42 -31.19
N ARG A 19 16.45 38.35 -31.97
CA ARG A 19 17.44 37.29 -31.86
C ARG A 19 18.10 37.54 -30.51
N LEU A 20 17.40 37.13 -29.45
CA LEU A 20 17.98 36.97 -28.13
C LEU A 20 19.17 36.04 -28.37
N ARG A 21 20.38 36.61 -28.35
CA ARG A 21 21.61 35.85 -28.24
C ARG A 21 21.58 35.25 -26.84
N LEU A 22 20.80 34.19 -26.67
CA LEU A 22 20.81 33.41 -25.46
C LEU A 22 22.24 32.89 -25.30
N PRO A 23 22.92 33.19 -24.19
CA PRO A 23 24.24 32.63 -23.94
C PRO A 23 24.14 31.10 -24.04
N ALA A 24 25.08 30.50 -24.75
CA ALA A 24 25.06 29.09 -25.17
C ALA A 24 24.90 28.08 -24.01
N GLY A 25 25.02 28.51 -22.75
CA GLY A 25 24.83 27.68 -21.55
C GLY A 25 23.39 27.57 -21.03
N ILE A 26 22.46 28.46 -21.40
CA ILE A 26 21.08 28.43 -20.85
C ILE A 26 20.34 27.16 -21.27
N GLY A 27 20.56 26.68 -22.49
CA GLY A 27 19.95 25.44 -22.98
C GLY A 27 20.32 24.24 -22.11
N SER A 28 21.61 24.10 -21.75
CA SER A 28 22.09 23.01 -20.91
C SER A 28 21.54 23.09 -19.48
N VAL A 29 21.42 24.29 -18.92
CA VAL A 29 20.83 24.50 -17.59
C VAL A 29 19.34 24.12 -17.60
N LEU A 30 18.58 24.60 -18.58
CA LEU A 30 17.16 24.27 -18.72
C LEU A 30 16.95 22.76 -18.92
N PHE A 31 17.81 22.12 -19.70
CA PHE A 31 17.78 20.68 -19.89
C PHE A 31 18.08 19.92 -18.59
N GLY A 32 19.09 20.37 -17.83
CA GLY A 32 19.40 19.80 -16.52
C GLY A 32 18.25 19.94 -15.52
N VAL A 33 17.62 21.12 -15.46
CA VAL A 33 16.44 21.37 -14.61
C VAL A 33 15.27 20.49 -15.02
N LEU A 34 15.02 20.32 -16.32
CA LEU A 34 13.98 19.44 -16.83
C LEU A 34 14.22 18.00 -16.39
N LEU A 35 15.44 17.48 -16.57
CA LEU A 35 15.79 16.13 -16.14
C LEU A 35 15.65 15.95 -14.62
N ALA A 36 16.08 16.94 -13.83
CA ALA A 36 15.94 16.91 -12.38
C ALA A 36 14.45 16.88 -11.97
N ALA A 37 13.60 17.68 -12.62
CA ALA A 37 12.16 17.70 -12.37
C ALA A 37 11.51 16.34 -12.70
N LEU A 38 11.89 15.71 -13.82
CA LEU A 38 11.41 14.37 -14.18
C LEU A 38 11.88 13.31 -13.19
N ALA A 39 13.16 13.34 -12.80
CA ALA A 39 13.71 12.41 -11.81
C ALA A 39 13.02 12.55 -10.44
N LEU A 40 12.79 13.78 -9.99
CA LEU A 40 12.09 14.06 -8.74
C LEU A 40 10.63 13.59 -8.80
N SER A 41 9.95 13.80 -9.92
CA SER A 41 8.58 13.32 -10.15
C SER A 41 8.52 11.79 -10.10
N ALA A 42 9.42 11.09 -10.81
CA ALA A 42 9.51 9.64 -10.79
C ALA A 42 9.78 9.10 -9.38
N LEU A 43 10.66 9.76 -8.62
CA LEU A 43 10.93 9.40 -7.24
C LEU A 43 9.71 9.60 -6.34
N ARG A 44 8.97 10.70 -6.51
CA ARG A 44 7.73 10.97 -5.76
C ARG A 44 6.67 9.93 -6.04
N VAL A 45 6.49 9.51 -7.28
CA VAL A 45 5.56 8.43 -7.66
C VAL A 45 5.95 7.13 -6.94
N ARG A 46 7.22 6.73 -7.03
CA ARG A 46 7.72 5.50 -6.36
C ARG A 46 7.59 5.56 -4.84
N ALA A 47 7.89 6.71 -4.24
CA ALA A 47 7.74 6.89 -2.81
C ALA A 47 6.27 6.77 -2.37
N THR A 48 5.35 7.26 -3.19
CA THR A 48 3.91 7.19 -2.93
C THR A 48 3.42 5.75 -3.05
N ASP A 49 3.83 5.03 -4.10
CA ASP A 49 3.55 3.61 -4.29
C ASP A 49 4.06 2.77 -3.11
N LEU A 50 5.30 3.02 -2.67
CA LEU A 50 5.88 2.31 -1.53
C LEU A 50 5.08 2.54 -0.24
N ARG A 51 4.59 3.76 -0.01
CA ARG A 51 3.75 4.07 1.16
C ARG A 51 2.42 3.34 1.11
N TYR A 52 1.79 3.25 -0.06
CA TYR A 52 0.56 2.48 -0.22
C TYR A 52 0.78 0.99 0.03
N ARG A 53 1.81 0.40 -0.58
CA ARG A 53 2.17 -1.00 -0.36
C ARG A 53 2.47 -1.31 1.11
N HIS A 54 3.14 -0.40 1.81
CA HIS A 54 3.38 -0.52 3.24
C HIS A 54 2.08 -0.42 4.05
N ALA A 55 1.20 0.52 3.71
CA ALA A 55 -0.09 0.64 4.38
C ALA A 55 -0.96 -0.61 4.18
N ASP A 56 -0.96 -1.20 3.00
CA ASP A 56 -1.69 -2.43 2.71
C ASP A 56 -1.11 -3.63 3.47
N ALA A 57 0.23 -3.74 3.53
CA ALA A 57 0.90 -4.77 4.33
C ALA A 57 0.54 -4.65 5.82
N MET A 58 0.55 -3.44 6.38
CA MET A 58 0.16 -3.20 7.77
C MET A 58 -1.30 -3.53 8.05
N LYS A 59 -2.21 -3.22 7.10
CA LYS A 59 -3.62 -3.61 7.23
C LYS A 59 -3.79 -5.12 7.25
N LEU A 60 -3.07 -5.83 6.38
CA LEU A 60 -3.12 -7.28 6.31
C LEU A 60 -2.57 -7.91 7.60
N GLU A 61 -1.46 -7.39 8.12
CA GLU A 61 -0.90 -7.82 9.41
C GLU A 61 -1.91 -7.64 10.55
N GLN A 62 -2.55 -6.47 10.63
CA GLN A 62 -3.58 -6.18 11.64
C GLN A 62 -4.75 -7.17 11.54
N GLN A 63 -5.24 -7.44 10.33
CA GLN A 63 -6.33 -8.39 10.09
C GLN A 63 -5.96 -9.80 10.56
N LEU A 64 -4.75 -10.26 10.22
CA LEU A 64 -4.25 -11.58 10.63
C LEU A 64 -4.08 -11.66 12.15
N LEU A 65 -3.62 -10.60 12.81
CA LEU A 65 -3.50 -10.56 14.27
C LEU A 65 -4.86 -10.61 14.98
N ASP A 66 -5.86 -9.93 14.42
CA ASP A 66 -7.22 -9.94 14.96
C ASP A 66 -7.89 -11.30 14.74
N GLU A 67 -7.69 -11.90 13.57
CA GLU A 67 -8.18 -13.25 13.27
C GLU A 67 -7.51 -14.32 14.14
N LYS A 68 -6.19 -14.23 14.33
CA LYS A 68 -5.45 -15.08 15.26
C LYS A 68 -6.03 -14.97 16.67
N ARG A 69 -6.24 -13.75 17.19
CA ARG A 69 -6.82 -13.56 18.53
C ARG A 69 -8.22 -14.16 18.63
N ARG A 70 -9.06 -13.99 17.60
CA ARG A 70 -10.38 -14.59 17.54
C ARG A 70 -10.31 -16.12 17.58
N LEU A 71 -9.42 -16.72 16.80
CA LEU A 71 -9.22 -18.17 16.77
C LEU A 71 -8.67 -18.69 18.11
N GLU A 72 -7.74 -17.98 18.75
CA GLU A 72 -7.24 -18.36 20.08
C GLU A 72 -8.35 -18.37 21.13
N VAL A 73 -9.23 -17.36 21.12
CA VAL A 73 -10.40 -17.32 21.99
C VAL A 73 -11.36 -18.47 21.66
N GLU A 74 -11.60 -18.75 20.38
CA GLU A 74 -12.47 -19.85 19.96
C GLU A 74 -11.93 -21.21 20.40
N VAL A 75 -10.64 -21.47 20.18
CA VAL A 75 -9.95 -22.68 20.65
C VAL A 75 -10.02 -22.80 22.16
N GLN A 76 -9.82 -21.70 22.90
CA GLN A 76 -9.94 -21.70 24.35
C GLN A 76 -11.37 -22.01 24.80
N SER A 77 -12.38 -21.47 24.10
CA SER A 77 -13.79 -21.74 24.37
C SER A 77 -14.20 -23.18 24.06
N LEU A 78 -13.59 -23.80 23.04
CA LEU A 78 -13.79 -25.21 22.69
C LEU A 78 -13.11 -26.14 23.69
N LYS A 79 -12.00 -25.71 24.28
CA LYS A 79 -11.30 -26.41 25.36
C LYS A 79 -11.94 -26.22 26.73
N ASP A 80 -12.99 -25.40 26.84
CA ASP A 80 -13.63 -25.13 28.11
C ASP A 80 -14.23 -26.43 28.70
N PRO A 81 -13.68 -26.92 29.83
CA PRO A 81 -14.08 -28.20 30.41
C PRO A 81 -15.54 -28.19 30.87
N MET A 82 -16.10 -27.03 31.23
CA MET A 82 -17.51 -26.92 31.63
C MET A 82 -18.43 -27.18 30.44
N ARG A 83 -18.08 -26.62 29.28
CA ARG A 83 -18.84 -26.80 28.04
C ARG A 83 -18.74 -28.25 27.53
N LEU A 84 -17.56 -28.85 27.63
CA LEU A 84 -17.35 -30.26 27.32
C LEU A 84 -18.13 -31.19 28.27
N GLN A 85 -18.17 -30.89 29.57
CA GLN A 85 -18.99 -31.65 30.53
C GLN A 85 -20.48 -31.54 30.25
N GLN A 86 -20.95 -30.36 29.83
CA GLN A 86 -22.35 -30.14 29.50
C GLN A 86 -22.75 -30.93 28.25
N ILE A 87 -21.94 -30.87 27.18
CA ILE A 87 -22.15 -31.67 25.96
C ILE A 87 -22.07 -33.17 26.28
N ALA A 88 -21.12 -33.59 27.14
CA ALA A 88 -21.01 -34.98 27.57
C ALA A 88 -22.27 -35.46 28.31
N ARG A 89 -22.83 -34.64 29.22
CA ARG A 89 -24.11 -34.94 29.90
C ARG A 89 -25.28 -35.01 28.93
N GLU A 90 -25.38 -34.08 27.98
CA GLU A 90 -26.45 -34.07 26.97
C GLU A 90 -26.38 -35.30 26.06
N GLN A 91 -25.19 -35.80 25.76
CA GLN A 91 -24.99 -37.03 25.00
C GLN A 91 -25.08 -38.31 25.84
N GLY A 92 -25.41 -38.21 27.14
CA GLY A 92 -25.60 -39.36 28.03
C GLY A 92 -24.30 -40.01 28.51
N PHE A 93 -23.16 -39.35 28.35
CA PHE A 93 -21.91 -39.81 28.96
C PHE A 93 -21.96 -39.55 30.47
N ALA A 94 -21.81 -40.63 31.25
CA ALA A 94 -21.72 -40.57 32.71
C ALA A 94 -20.25 -40.42 33.14
N THR A 95 -20.02 -39.64 34.21
CA THR A 95 -18.70 -39.58 34.85
C THR A 95 -18.34 -40.97 35.34
N PRO A 96 -17.17 -41.54 34.98
CA PRO A 96 -16.80 -42.88 35.39
C PRO A 96 -16.70 -42.96 36.93
N GLU A 97 -17.43 -43.90 37.52
CA GLU A 97 -17.45 -44.12 38.99
C GLU A 97 -16.07 -44.50 39.53
N ARG A 98 -15.19 -45.04 38.68
CA ARG A 98 -13.87 -45.50 39.09
C ARG A 98 -12.85 -45.39 37.96
N ILE A 99 -11.81 -44.60 38.17
CA ILE A 99 -10.65 -44.51 37.26
C ILE A 99 -9.57 -45.45 37.80
N VAL A 100 -9.38 -46.59 37.14
CA VAL A 100 -8.30 -47.54 37.48
C VAL A 100 -7.05 -47.13 36.70
N ARG A 101 -6.04 -46.57 37.39
CA ARG A 101 -4.71 -46.38 36.79
C ARG A 101 -3.99 -47.71 36.78
N LEU A 102 -3.80 -48.26 35.58
CA LEU A 102 -2.97 -49.45 35.39
C LEU A 102 -1.52 -49.08 35.76
N PRO A 103 -0.83 -49.88 36.59
CA PRO A 103 0.59 -49.68 36.82
C PRO A 103 1.31 -49.91 35.50
N LEU A 104 2.03 -48.88 35.02
CA LEU A 104 3.00 -49.02 33.93
C LEU A 104 3.97 -50.11 34.35
N ARG A 105 3.79 -51.30 33.77
CA ARG A 105 4.73 -52.41 33.90
C ARG A 105 5.98 -51.95 33.18
N LEU A 106 6.91 -51.36 33.93
CA LEU A 106 8.29 -51.15 33.50
C LEU A 106 8.75 -52.48 32.92
N ALA A 107 8.88 -52.52 31.59
CA ALA A 107 9.39 -53.66 30.88
C ALA A 107 10.80 -53.93 31.44
N SER A 108 10.88 -54.95 32.28
CA SER A 108 12.12 -55.41 32.84
C SER A 108 12.78 -56.37 31.85
N ARG A 109 14.02 -56.02 31.49
CA ARG A 109 15.06 -56.80 30.81
C ARG A 109 14.95 -56.99 29.30
#